data_AF-A0A1G9LTZ1-F1
#
_entry.id   AF-A0A1G9LTZ1-F1
#
_cell.length_a   1.000
_cell.length_b   1.000
_cell.length_c   1.000
_cell.angle_alpha   90.00
_cell.angle_beta   90.00
_cell.angle_gamma   90.00
#
_symmetry.space_group_name_H-M   'P 1'
#
loop_
_entity.id
_entity.type
_entity.pdbx_description
1 polymer ?
#
loop_
_entity_poly.entity_id
_entity_poly.type
_entity_poly.pdbx_seq_one_letter_code
_entity_poly.pdbx_strand_id
1 'polypeptide(L)'
;MKNRTIKFCKRLLLVLLVMGGAAQTSRAKSINSAAAGNWNTPATWSCNCVPEANDKVTVQHAITSTGNVVVKELAFGSAWWPVAGNGGLTVASGTFSVTSKNPILFGINGQMNRLTVANGAKFSTPAPLEWQQGAIMIIDGFLESGGLNVTGGRDGQLNVSETGVVKFTGDMLLGSGPHTYTVDGELTGQSLHMTGDSRFDVGPEGVVTLLEDVTVTNGTVNSLIEGAVYTGGNMSGIGGGNVYVARSGLVSVAGGLWGSWQGFVGGPGTFCLGCPLPQPLPVELVSFQGQASAAGAELSWQTASETDNAGFAVERSWDGQHYQQIGFVAGQGRSTALQTYRFTDTGFSGRAYYRLRQEDFEGSQTYHKSIHVIDEPSEQVQAYPNPFLNTLTLTNESTTPQQVNVYSLQGRLVGHYEAPQQHTGEWQLPLGHLPAGAYLLEVITLTDRQHVRVIKQ
;
A
#
# COMPACT_ATOMS: atom_id res chain seq x y z
N MET A 1 19.87 37.01 -81.73
CA MET A 1 18.55 37.64 -81.86
C MET A 1 17.52 36.76 -81.15
N LYS A 2 16.72 37.36 -80.23
CA LYS A 2 15.40 36.93 -79.70
C LYS A 2 15.34 35.60 -78.92
N ASN A 3 15.13 35.66 -77.58
CA ASN A 3 13.83 35.53 -76.86
C ASN A 3 13.34 34.05 -76.82
N ARG A 4 12.89 33.43 -75.72
CA ARG A 4 12.28 33.94 -74.47
C ARG A 4 11.94 32.73 -73.54
N THR A 5 11.99 32.92 -72.20
CA THR A 5 11.07 32.37 -71.14
C THR A 5 10.95 30.84 -70.93
N ILE A 6 10.71 30.22 -69.77
CA ILE A 6 10.32 30.58 -68.38
C ILE A 6 10.82 29.42 -67.49
N LYS A 7 11.38 29.72 -66.31
CA LYS A 7 11.66 28.75 -65.24
C LYS A 7 10.36 28.38 -64.52
N PHE A 8 10.03 27.09 -64.40
CA PHE A 8 9.08 26.61 -63.40
C PHE A 8 9.73 25.48 -62.58
N CYS A 9 9.83 25.76 -61.28
CA CYS A 9 10.36 24.90 -60.24
C CYS A 9 9.38 23.75 -59.96
N LYS A 10 9.81 22.49 -60.10
CA LYS A 10 9.05 21.33 -59.61
C LYS A 10 9.85 20.66 -58.50
N ARG A 11 9.34 20.83 -57.27
CA ARG A 11 9.79 20.20 -56.03
C ARG A 11 9.62 18.68 -56.12
N LEU A 12 10.66 18.00 -55.65
CA LEU A 12 10.73 16.57 -55.35
C LEU A 12 9.70 16.23 -54.25
N LEU A 13 8.74 15.33 -54.51
CA LEU A 13 7.86 14.76 -53.49
C LEU A 13 8.35 13.34 -53.19
N LEU A 14 9.16 13.20 -52.14
CA LEU A 14 9.55 11.89 -51.60
C LEU A 14 8.43 11.46 -50.64
N VAL A 15 7.68 10.42 -51.01
CA VAL A 15 6.67 9.81 -50.15
C VAL A 15 7.41 9.04 -49.05
N LEU A 16 7.43 9.60 -47.84
CA LEU A 16 7.81 8.88 -46.61
C LEU A 16 6.69 7.90 -46.29
N LEU A 17 6.95 6.61 -46.54
CA LEU A 17 6.12 5.51 -46.07
C LEU A 17 6.27 5.46 -44.54
N VAL A 18 5.39 6.14 -43.83
CA VAL A 18 5.23 5.96 -42.39
C VAL A 18 4.69 4.56 -42.20
N MET A 19 5.55 3.60 -41.83
CA MET A 19 5.10 2.35 -41.22
C MET A 19 4.48 2.71 -39.88
N GLY A 20 3.21 3.14 -39.91
CA GLY A 20 2.35 3.09 -38.75
C GLY A 20 2.22 1.62 -38.39
N GLY A 21 2.97 1.19 -37.37
CA GLY A 21 2.70 -0.07 -36.70
C GLY A 21 1.28 -0.01 -36.19
N ALA A 22 0.35 -0.55 -36.97
CA ALA A 22 -0.96 -0.89 -36.47
C ALA A 22 -0.69 -1.85 -35.32
N ALA A 23 -0.99 -1.43 -34.09
CA ALA A 23 -1.14 -2.34 -32.98
C ALA A 23 -2.15 -3.39 -33.48
N GLN A 24 -1.65 -4.58 -33.81
CA GLN A 24 -2.52 -5.70 -34.12
C GLN A 24 -3.36 -5.90 -32.86
N THR A 25 -4.63 -5.54 -32.93
CA THR A 25 -5.57 -5.93 -31.89
C THR A 25 -5.69 -7.44 -32.01
N SER A 26 -4.92 -8.15 -31.18
CA SER A 26 -4.99 -9.61 -31.10
C SER A 26 -6.46 -9.95 -30.79
N ARG A 27 -7.08 -10.71 -31.68
CA ARG A 27 -8.47 -11.12 -31.52
C ARG A 27 -8.53 -11.98 -30.26
N ALA A 28 -9.46 -11.68 -29.36
CA ALA A 28 -9.69 -12.44 -28.14
C ALA A 28 -9.77 -13.95 -28.44
N LYS A 29 -8.88 -14.74 -27.85
CA LYS A 29 -8.86 -16.19 -27.98
C LYS A 29 -9.55 -16.82 -26.78
N SER A 30 -10.15 -17.98 -27.00
CA SER A 30 -10.54 -18.88 -25.92
C SER A 30 -9.38 -19.86 -25.71
N ILE A 31 -8.76 -19.80 -24.55
CA ILE A 31 -7.57 -20.57 -24.21
C ILE A 31 -7.87 -21.39 -22.96
N ASN A 32 -7.55 -22.68 -22.97
CA ASN A 32 -7.69 -23.53 -21.81
C ASN A 32 -6.31 -23.97 -21.35
N SER A 33 -6.10 -24.21 -20.05
CA SER A 33 -4.86 -24.87 -19.63
C SER A 33 -4.84 -26.32 -20.10
N ALA A 34 -3.83 -26.68 -20.89
CA ALA A 34 -3.65 -28.01 -21.45
C ALA A 34 -2.89 -28.95 -20.50
N ALA A 35 -2.15 -28.40 -19.54
CA ALA A 35 -1.44 -29.13 -18.50
C ALA A 35 -1.34 -28.26 -17.23
N ALA A 36 -0.94 -28.88 -16.12
CA ALA A 36 -0.55 -28.14 -14.93
C ALA A 36 0.79 -27.43 -15.16
N GLY A 37 0.98 -26.24 -14.58
CA GLY A 37 2.24 -25.50 -14.71
C GLY A 37 2.14 -24.01 -14.46
N ASN A 38 3.19 -23.29 -14.88
CA ASN A 38 3.29 -21.85 -14.69
C ASN A 38 2.50 -21.10 -15.78
N TRP A 39 1.84 -20.01 -15.38
CA TRP A 39 1.08 -19.14 -16.29
C TRP A 39 1.91 -18.64 -17.47
N ASN A 40 3.16 -18.25 -17.21
CA ASN A 40 4.05 -17.68 -18.23
C ASN A 40 4.74 -18.73 -19.12
N THR A 41 4.39 -20.01 -19.01
CA THR A 41 4.95 -21.08 -19.83
C THR A 41 4.00 -21.43 -20.99
N PRO A 42 4.40 -21.23 -22.27
CA PRO A 42 3.53 -21.49 -23.42
C PRO A 42 2.93 -22.90 -23.46
N ALA A 43 3.71 -23.92 -23.08
CA ALA A 43 3.29 -25.33 -23.06
C ALA A 43 2.17 -25.64 -22.06
N THR A 44 1.92 -24.74 -21.09
CA THR A 44 0.81 -24.85 -20.13
C THR A 44 -0.54 -24.70 -20.82
N TRP A 45 -0.60 -24.05 -21.99
CA TRP A 45 -1.83 -23.57 -22.60
C TRP A 45 -2.14 -24.23 -23.94
N SER A 46 -3.43 -24.39 -24.25
CA SER A 46 -3.91 -25.06 -25.46
C SER A 46 -3.50 -24.37 -26.77
N CYS A 47 -3.16 -23.08 -26.73
CA CYS A 47 -2.65 -22.34 -27.88
C CYS A 47 -1.13 -22.49 -28.08
N ASN A 48 -0.42 -23.18 -27.17
CA ASN A 48 1.04 -23.16 -27.07
C ASN A 48 1.60 -21.72 -27.04
N CYS A 49 0.93 -20.85 -26.27
CA CYS A 49 1.18 -19.42 -26.14
C CYS A 49 0.84 -18.96 -24.71
N VAL A 50 1.27 -17.77 -24.27
CA VAL A 50 0.87 -17.22 -22.97
C VAL A 50 -0.41 -16.39 -23.15
N PRO A 51 -1.47 -16.60 -22.35
CA PRO A 51 -2.69 -15.79 -22.43
C PRO A 51 -2.43 -14.30 -22.19
N GLU A 52 -3.09 -13.46 -22.97
CA GLU A 52 -2.97 -12.00 -22.91
C GLU A 52 -4.23 -11.33 -22.35
N ALA A 53 -4.17 -10.01 -22.14
CA ALA A 53 -5.23 -9.21 -21.51
C ALA A 53 -6.63 -9.34 -22.13
N ASN A 54 -6.71 -9.64 -23.43
CA ASN A 54 -7.99 -9.76 -24.14
C ASN A 54 -8.55 -11.19 -24.19
N ASP A 55 -7.81 -12.18 -23.67
CA ASP A 55 -8.18 -13.59 -23.81
C ASP A 55 -9.19 -14.04 -22.75
N LYS A 56 -9.97 -15.06 -23.13
CA LYS A 56 -10.87 -15.78 -22.24
C LYS A 56 -10.17 -17.07 -21.83
N VAL A 57 -9.87 -17.21 -20.54
CA VAL A 57 -9.05 -18.31 -20.03
C VAL A 57 -9.88 -19.28 -19.19
N THR A 58 -9.81 -20.57 -19.52
CA THR A 58 -10.37 -21.63 -18.68
C THR A 58 -9.25 -22.42 -18.00
N VAL A 59 -9.22 -22.40 -16.67
CA VAL A 59 -8.27 -23.16 -15.84
C VAL A 59 -8.82 -24.57 -15.61
N GLN A 60 -8.31 -25.53 -16.36
CA GLN A 60 -8.68 -26.96 -16.28
C GLN A 60 -7.69 -27.79 -15.43
N HIS A 61 -6.50 -27.24 -15.18
CA HIS A 61 -5.42 -27.88 -14.43
C HIS A 61 -4.92 -26.94 -13.31
N ALA A 62 -4.01 -27.39 -12.47
CA ALA A 62 -3.36 -26.54 -11.48
C ALA A 62 -2.40 -25.54 -12.16
N ILE A 63 -2.63 -24.25 -11.96
CA ILE A 63 -1.88 -23.16 -12.57
C ILE A 63 -1.34 -22.24 -11.50
N THR A 64 -0.06 -21.88 -11.65
CA THR A 64 0.59 -20.88 -10.79
C THR A 64 0.93 -19.64 -11.60
N SER A 65 0.42 -18.47 -11.20
CA SER A 65 0.80 -17.18 -11.78
C SER A 65 1.82 -16.46 -10.90
N THR A 66 2.74 -15.75 -11.55
CA THR A 66 3.75 -14.88 -10.93
C THR A 66 3.87 -13.61 -11.73
N GLY A 67 4.06 -12.47 -11.06
CA GLY A 67 4.09 -11.16 -11.71
C GLY A 67 2.68 -10.70 -12.09
N ASN A 68 2.60 -9.72 -13.00
CA ASN A 68 1.33 -9.10 -13.34
C ASN A 68 0.67 -9.81 -14.53
N VAL A 69 -0.50 -10.38 -14.29
CA VAL A 69 -1.33 -11.07 -15.28
C VAL A 69 -2.66 -10.34 -15.39
N VAL A 70 -3.09 -10.10 -16.63
CA VAL A 70 -4.41 -9.56 -16.94
C VAL A 70 -5.07 -10.48 -17.95
N VAL A 71 -6.34 -10.78 -17.76
CA VAL A 71 -7.19 -11.51 -18.71
C VAL A 71 -8.57 -10.86 -18.83
N LYS A 72 -9.27 -11.15 -19.92
CA LYS A 72 -10.63 -10.65 -20.12
C LYS A 72 -11.61 -11.41 -19.26
N GLU A 73 -11.64 -12.73 -19.40
CA GLU A 73 -12.53 -13.62 -18.65
C GLU A 73 -11.73 -14.77 -18.07
N LEU A 74 -12.11 -15.21 -16.87
CA LEU A 74 -11.57 -16.39 -16.21
C LEU A 74 -12.71 -17.35 -15.90
N ALA A 75 -12.52 -18.62 -16.19
CA ALA A 75 -13.39 -19.71 -15.80
C ALA A 75 -12.57 -20.88 -15.25
N PHE A 76 -13.19 -21.73 -14.45
CA PHE A 76 -12.62 -23.01 -14.04
C PHE A 76 -13.29 -24.14 -14.80
N GLY A 77 -12.51 -25.15 -15.21
CA GLY A 77 -13.01 -26.28 -16.00
C GLY A 77 -13.80 -27.30 -15.19
N SER A 78 -14.68 -28.04 -15.87
CA SER A 78 -15.57 -29.09 -15.32
C SER A 78 -15.31 -30.50 -15.87
N ALA A 79 -14.16 -30.76 -16.50
CA ALA A 79 -13.98 -31.97 -17.29
C ALA A 79 -13.94 -33.25 -16.44
N TRP A 80 -14.87 -34.17 -16.72
CA TRP A 80 -14.86 -35.55 -16.21
C TRP A 80 -14.02 -36.43 -17.14
N TRP A 81 -12.84 -36.87 -16.66
CA TRP A 81 -12.01 -37.98 -17.18
C TRP A 81 -11.48 -37.89 -18.64
N PRO A 82 -10.25 -38.35 -18.95
CA PRO A 82 -9.20 -38.87 -18.07
C PRO A 82 -8.18 -37.80 -17.65
N VAL A 83 -8.39 -36.53 -17.98
CA VAL A 83 -7.42 -35.49 -17.65
C VAL A 83 -7.69 -34.98 -16.23
N ALA A 84 -6.95 -35.53 -15.28
CA ALA A 84 -7.02 -35.18 -13.87
C ALA A 84 -6.57 -33.74 -13.64
N GLY A 85 -7.48 -32.92 -13.11
CA GLY A 85 -7.17 -31.61 -12.57
C GLY A 85 -8.43 -30.98 -12.00
N ASN A 86 -8.58 -31.01 -10.68
CA ASN A 86 -9.44 -30.04 -10.00
C ASN A 86 -8.85 -28.66 -10.32
N GLY A 87 -9.36 -27.99 -11.36
CA GLY A 87 -8.81 -26.73 -11.86
C GLY A 87 -8.53 -25.79 -10.70
N GLY A 88 -7.29 -25.30 -10.62
CA GLY A 88 -6.83 -24.53 -9.48
C GLY A 88 -5.94 -23.40 -9.94
N LEU A 89 -6.14 -22.21 -9.38
CA LEU A 89 -5.31 -21.04 -9.64
C LEU A 89 -4.62 -20.63 -8.34
N THR A 90 -3.30 -20.62 -8.37
CA THR A 90 -2.47 -20.04 -7.31
C THR A 90 -1.83 -18.76 -7.85
N VAL A 91 -2.20 -17.62 -7.29
CA VAL A 91 -1.48 -16.35 -7.50
C VAL A 91 -0.34 -16.31 -6.49
N ALA A 92 0.87 -16.65 -6.94
CA ALA A 92 2.03 -16.80 -6.06
C ALA A 92 2.74 -15.47 -5.76
N SER A 93 2.71 -14.51 -6.69
CA SER A 93 3.25 -13.16 -6.51
C SER A 93 2.71 -12.21 -7.58
N GLY A 94 2.72 -10.91 -7.29
CA GLY A 94 2.20 -9.89 -8.21
C GLY A 94 0.67 -9.88 -8.27
N THR A 95 0.11 -9.31 -9.34
CA THR A 95 -1.34 -9.10 -9.48
C THR A 95 -1.94 -9.96 -10.58
N PHE A 96 -3.03 -10.65 -10.28
CA PHE A 96 -3.89 -11.30 -11.26
C PHE A 96 -5.22 -10.55 -11.39
N SER A 97 -5.47 -9.96 -12.56
CA SER A 97 -6.69 -9.17 -12.81
C SER A 97 -7.58 -9.81 -13.87
N VAL A 98 -8.86 -9.96 -13.56
CA VAL A 98 -9.92 -10.29 -14.53
C VAL A 98 -10.71 -9.02 -14.80
N THR A 99 -10.89 -8.65 -16.07
CA THR A 99 -11.52 -7.36 -16.42
C THR A 99 -13.00 -7.44 -16.73
N SER A 100 -13.51 -8.63 -17.06
CA SER A 100 -14.95 -8.84 -17.30
C SER A 100 -15.76 -8.76 -16.00
N LYS A 101 -17.01 -8.32 -16.13
CA LYS A 101 -18.01 -8.33 -15.06
C LYS A 101 -18.82 -9.62 -14.99
N ASN A 102 -18.53 -10.59 -15.87
CA ASN A 102 -19.20 -11.88 -15.87
C ASN A 102 -18.77 -12.70 -14.63
N PRO A 103 -19.71 -13.33 -13.91
CA PRO A 103 -19.38 -14.12 -12.73
C PRO A 103 -18.31 -15.19 -13.01
N ILE A 104 -17.42 -15.39 -12.04
CA ILE A 104 -16.43 -16.47 -12.08
C ILE A 104 -17.01 -17.65 -11.31
N LEU A 105 -17.30 -18.72 -12.02
CA LEU A 105 -17.90 -19.93 -11.45
C LEU A 105 -16.84 -20.83 -10.81
N PHE A 106 -17.13 -21.30 -9.61
CA PHE A 106 -16.39 -22.32 -8.88
C PHE A 106 -17.31 -23.49 -8.51
N GLY A 107 -16.73 -24.68 -8.37
CA GLY A 107 -17.49 -25.82 -7.85
C GLY A 107 -18.46 -26.42 -8.89
N ILE A 108 -18.13 -26.38 -10.17
CA ILE A 108 -19.08 -26.75 -11.23
C ILE A 108 -19.13 -28.28 -11.46
N ASN A 109 -20.34 -28.84 -11.67
CA ASN A 109 -20.57 -30.25 -12.03
C ASN A 109 -19.91 -31.31 -11.10
N GLY A 110 -19.90 -31.09 -9.78
CA GLY A 110 -19.34 -32.06 -8.82
C GLY A 110 -17.84 -31.92 -8.56
N GLN A 111 -17.16 -31.00 -9.24
CA GLN A 111 -15.71 -30.79 -9.09
C GLN A 111 -15.44 -29.66 -8.11
N MET A 112 -14.48 -29.83 -7.20
CA MET A 112 -14.04 -28.76 -6.31
C MET A 112 -12.88 -27.99 -6.92
N ASN A 113 -13.10 -26.71 -7.24
CA ASN A 113 -12.03 -25.82 -7.73
C ASN A 113 -11.38 -25.06 -6.58
N ARG A 114 -10.11 -24.68 -6.77
CA ARG A 114 -9.32 -23.95 -5.78
C ARG A 114 -8.82 -22.60 -6.29
N LEU A 115 -9.01 -21.56 -5.50
CA LEU A 115 -8.28 -20.30 -5.65
C LEU A 115 -7.36 -20.12 -4.43
N THR A 116 -6.10 -19.83 -4.68
CA THR A 116 -5.13 -19.48 -3.63
C THR A 116 -4.46 -18.17 -4.00
N VAL A 117 -4.50 -17.20 -3.09
CA VAL A 117 -3.78 -15.93 -3.23
C VAL A 117 -2.73 -15.88 -2.14
N ALA A 118 -1.46 -16.02 -2.52
CA ALA A 118 -0.35 -16.04 -1.57
C ALA A 118 -0.14 -14.65 -0.94
N ASN A 119 0.54 -14.62 0.22
CA ASN A 119 0.92 -13.38 0.87
C ASN A 119 1.73 -12.48 -0.09
N GLY A 120 1.39 -11.19 -0.14
CA GLY A 120 1.97 -10.19 -1.05
C GLY A 120 1.47 -10.27 -2.50
N ALA A 121 0.57 -11.21 -2.82
CA ALA A 121 -0.08 -11.29 -4.13
C ALA A 121 -1.50 -10.68 -4.09
N LYS A 122 -1.99 -10.23 -5.25
CA LYS A 122 -3.35 -9.70 -5.41
C LYS A 122 -4.14 -10.46 -6.48
N PHE A 123 -5.38 -10.83 -6.19
CA PHE A 123 -6.37 -11.23 -7.18
C PHE A 123 -7.48 -10.18 -7.19
N SER A 124 -7.83 -9.65 -8.36
CA SER A 124 -8.89 -8.63 -8.48
C SER A 124 -9.80 -8.91 -9.67
N THR A 125 -11.10 -8.79 -9.45
CA THR A 125 -12.13 -8.88 -10.49
C THR A 125 -13.32 -7.98 -10.16
N PRO A 126 -13.94 -7.28 -11.12
CA PRO A 126 -15.18 -6.55 -10.84
C PRO A 126 -16.41 -7.46 -10.78
N ALA A 127 -16.27 -8.75 -11.13
CA ALA A 127 -17.36 -9.72 -11.13
C ALA A 127 -17.55 -10.38 -9.76
N PRO A 128 -18.77 -10.83 -9.41
CA PRO A 128 -18.97 -11.69 -8.26
C PRO A 128 -18.33 -13.07 -8.48
N LEU A 129 -17.89 -13.68 -7.38
CA LEU A 129 -17.48 -15.09 -7.35
C LEU A 129 -18.71 -15.93 -7.06
N GLU A 130 -18.94 -16.97 -7.86
CA GLU A 130 -20.12 -17.82 -7.74
C GLU A 130 -19.72 -19.25 -7.39
N TRP A 131 -20.17 -19.74 -6.23
CA TRP A 131 -20.03 -21.14 -5.85
C TRP A 131 -21.30 -21.90 -6.23
N GLN A 132 -21.12 -22.88 -7.12
CA GLN A 132 -22.18 -23.81 -7.50
C GLN A 132 -22.14 -25.11 -6.69
N GLN A 133 -20.94 -25.53 -6.26
CA GLN A 133 -20.70 -26.62 -5.29
C GLN A 133 -19.43 -26.33 -4.46
N GLY A 134 -18.96 -27.28 -3.64
CA GLY A 134 -17.80 -27.11 -2.75
C GLY A 134 -16.59 -26.50 -3.45
N ALA A 135 -16.31 -25.23 -3.17
CA ALA A 135 -15.18 -24.49 -3.70
C ALA A 135 -14.24 -24.14 -2.55
N ILE A 136 -12.93 -24.07 -2.80
CA ILE A 136 -11.94 -23.75 -1.77
C ILE A 136 -11.23 -22.46 -2.17
N MET A 137 -11.35 -21.43 -1.34
CA MET A 137 -10.61 -20.19 -1.47
C MET A 137 -9.70 -20.01 -0.25
N ILE A 138 -8.41 -19.80 -0.50
CA ILE A 138 -7.40 -19.55 0.55
C ILE A 138 -6.72 -18.24 0.24
N ILE A 139 -6.88 -17.27 1.13
CA ILE A 139 -6.46 -15.90 0.93
C ILE A 139 -5.44 -15.54 2.01
N ASP A 140 -4.17 -15.53 1.62
CA ASP A 140 -3.05 -15.04 2.43
C ASP A 140 -2.59 -13.64 2.00
N GLY A 141 -2.91 -13.24 0.77
CA GLY A 141 -2.69 -11.91 0.21
C GLY A 141 -3.99 -11.11 0.08
N PHE A 142 -4.16 -10.42 -1.04
CA PHE A 142 -5.29 -9.53 -1.27
C PHE A 142 -6.27 -10.09 -2.31
N LEU A 143 -7.53 -10.25 -1.95
CA LEU A 143 -8.63 -10.60 -2.85
C LEU A 143 -9.63 -9.45 -2.94
N GLU A 144 -9.92 -9.00 -4.15
CA GLU A 144 -11.01 -8.07 -4.43
C GLU A 144 -11.97 -8.68 -5.45
N SER A 145 -13.25 -8.70 -5.13
CA SER A 145 -14.28 -9.13 -6.07
C SER A 145 -15.58 -8.34 -5.96
N GLY A 146 -16.44 -8.49 -6.97
CA GLY A 146 -17.77 -7.89 -6.99
C GLY A 146 -18.72 -8.38 -5.90
N GLY A 147 -18.37 -9.47 -5.19
CA GLY A 147 -19.24 -10.15 -4.22
C GLY A 147 -18.96 -11.65 -4.16
N LEU A 148 -19.70 -12.36 -3.30
CA LEU A 148 -19.66 -13.81 -3.18
C LEU A 148 -21.07 -14.38 -3.16
N ASN A 149 -21.40 -15.19 -4.15
CA ASN A 149 -22.72 -15.82 -4.31
C ASN A 149 -22.59 -17.34 -4.21
N VAL A 150 -23.08 -17.92 -3.13
CA VAL A 150 -23.07 -19.36 -2.88
C VAL A 150 -24.49 -19.88 -3.03
N THR A 151 -24.74 -20.55 -4.15
CA THR A 151 -26.11 -20.93 -4.59
C THR A 151 -26.40 -22.43 -4.45
N GLY A 152 -25.38 -23.24 -4.20
CA GLY A 152 -25.51 -24.69 -4.05
C GLY A 152 -24.26 -25.35 -3.48
N GLY A 153 -24.43 -26.60 -3.02
CA GLY A 153 -23.34 -27.46 -2.60
C GLY A 153 -23.23 -27.70 -1.10
N ARG A 154 -22.11 -28.35 -0.75
CA ARG A 154 -21.64 -28.59 0.62
C ARG A 154 -20.12 -28.47 0.62
N ASP A 155 -19.54 -28.30 1.79
CA ASP A 155 -18.09 -28.36 2.06
C ASP A 155 -17.24 -27.29 1.34
N GLY A 156 -17.89 -26.25 0.80
CA GLY A 156 -17.20 -25.03 0.36
C GLY A 156 -16.53 -24.29 1.52
N GLN A 157 -15.35 -23.75 1.26
CA GLN A 157 -14.45 -23.12 2.22
C GLN A 157 -13.91 -21.78 1.72
N LEU A 158 -14.04 -20.75 2.53
CA LEU A 158 -13.30 -19.50 2.39
C LEU A 158 -12.45 -19.35 3.65
N ASN A 159 -11.14 -19.40 3.48
CA ASN A 159 -10.18 -19.25 4.56
C ASN A 159 -9.36 -17.99 4.29
N VAL A 160 -9.52 -16.99 5.14
CA VAL A 160 -8.72 -15.76 5.14
C VAL A 160 -7.77 -15.84 6.30
N SER A 161 -6.46 -15.95 6.03
CA SER A 161 -5.46 -16.03 7.10
C SER A 161 -5.19 -14.66 7.72
N GLU A 162 -4.38 -14.60 8.78
CA GLU A 162 -4.04 -13.36 9.52
C GLU A 162 -3.51 -12.23 8.61
N THR A 163 -2.80 -12.57 7.53
CA THR A 163 -2.29 -11.59 6.55
C THR A 163 -3.23 -11.36 5.37
N GLY A 164 -4.27 -12.19 5.27
CA GLY A 164 -5.25 -12.15 4.19
C GLY A 164 -6.20 -10.96 4.31
N VAL A 165 -6.49 -10.35 3.16
CA VAL A 165 -7.48 -9.27 3.04
C VAL A 165 -8.45 -9.63 1.92
N VAL A 166 -9.74 -9.64 2.24
CA VAL A 166 -10.83 -9.88 1.29
C VAL A 166 -11.71 -8.65 1.24
N LYS A 167 -11.93 -8.12 0.04
CA LYS A 167 -12.83 -7.00 -0.22
C LYS A 167 -13.89 -7.39 -1.24
N PHE A 168 -15.13 -7.47 -0.79
CA PHE A 168 -16.30 -7.60 -1.63
C PHE A 168 -16.91 -6.21 -1.85
N THR A 169 -16.91 -5.72 -3.08
CA THR A 169 -17.54 -4.43 -3.39
C THR A 169 -19.06 -4.50 -3.40
N GLY A 170 -19.61 -5.72 -3.46
CA GLY A 170 -21.04 -6.03 -3.39
C GLY A 170 -21.36 -7.01 -2.27
N ASP A 171 -22.51 -7.67 -2.38
CA ASP A 171 -23.04 -8.52 -1.32
C ASP A 171 -22.40 -9.90 -1.25
N MET A 172 -22.51 -10.49 -0.05
CA MET A 172 -22.25 -11.89 0.21
C MET A 172 -23.58 -12.63 0.38
N LEU A 173 -23.96 -13.44 -0.60
CA LEU A 173 -25.17 -14.24 -0.60
C LEU A 173 -24.82 -15.71 -0.34
N LEU A 174 -24.95 -16.16 0.90
CA LEU A 174 -24.56 -17.50 1.35
C LEU A 174 -25.81 -18.38 1.49
N GLY A 175 -26.29 -18.92 0.37
CA GLY A 175 -27.67 -19.41 0.23
C GLY A 175 -27.93 -20.91 0.44
N SER A 176 -26.90 -21.73 0.65
CA SER A 176 -27.01 -23.18 0.87
C SER A 176 -25.88 -23.68 1.77
N GLY A 177 -25.83 -24.96 2.16
CA GLY A 177 -24.71 -25.48 2.97
C GLY A 177 -24.88 -26.93 3.48
N PRO A 178 -23.94 -27.43 4.31
CA PRO A 178 -22.95 -26.68 5.10
C PRO A 178 -21.76 -26.12 4.32
N HIS A 179 -21.40 -24.87 4.60
CA HIS A 179 -20.13 -24.24 4.18
C HIS A 179 -19.39 -23.68 5.41
N THR A 180 -18.08 -23.49 5.27
CA THR A 180 -17.24 -22.88 6.31
C THR A 180 -16.56 -21.63 5.78
N TYR A 181 -16.67 -20.55 6.53
CA TYR A 181 -16.01 -19.28 6.28
C TYR A 181 -15.21 -18.98 7.53
N THR A 182 -13.89 -18.91 7.42
CA THR A 182 -12.99 -18.61 8.53
C THR A 182 -12.20 -17.37 8.19
N VAL A 183 -12.29 -16.36 9.06
CA VAL A 183 -11.60 -15.08 8.89
C VAL A 183 -10.69 -14.83 10.07
N ASP A 184 -9.39 -15.02 9.86
CA ASP A 184 -8.33 -14.64 10.80
C ASP A 184 -7.68 -13.30 10.41
N GLY A 185 -7.88 -12.85 9.16
CA GLY A 185 -7.42 -11.56 8.64
C GLY A 185 -8.54 -10.51 8.52
N GLU A 186 -8.62 -9.81 7.40
CA GLU A 186 -9.70 -8.85 7.15
C GLU A 186 -10.67 -9.33 6.06
N LEU A 187 -11.96 -9.14 6.33
CA LEU A 187 -13.00 -9.26 5.32
C LEU A 187 -13.92 -8.03 5.37
N THR A 188 -14.01 -7.30 4.26
CA THR A 188 -14.95 -6.20 4.09
C THR A 188 -15.97 -6.52 2.99
N GLY A 189 -17.25 -6.22 3.23
CA GLY A 189 -18.36 -6.44 2.29
C GLY A 189 -19.48 -5.41 2.42
N GLN A 190 -20.44 -5.42 1.50
CA GLN A 190 -21.65 -4.58 1.59
C GLN A 190 -22.63 -5.16 2.60
N SER A 191 -23.50 -6.08 2.15
CA SER A 191 -24.40 -6.86 3.00
C SER A 191 -23.99 -8.33 3.07
N LEU A 192 -24.36 -9.00 4.16
CA LEU A 192 -24.23 -10.45 4.32
C LEU A 192 -25.62 -11.06 4.46
N HIS A 193 -26.02 -11.90 3.50
CA HIS A 193 -27.26 -12.65 3.53
C HIS A 193 -26.95 -14.13 3.63
N MET A 194 -27.32 -14.77 4.73
CA MET A 194 -27.15 -16.20 4.95
C MET A 194 -28.51 -16.90 4.94
N THR A 195 -28.67 -17.91 4.10
CA THR A 195 -29.81 -18.82 4.13
C THR A 195 -29.34 -20.27 4.18
N GLY A 196 -29.73 -21.03 5.21
CA GLY A 196 -29.27 -22.40 5.42
C GLY A 196 -28.09 -22.56 6.38
N ASP A 197 -27.65 -23.79 6.59
CA ASP A 197 -26.60 -24.12 7.58
C ASP A 197 -25.24 -23.66 7.07
N SER A 198 -24.57 -22.76 7.79
CA SER A 198 -23.22 -22.29 7.46
C SER A 198 -22.50 -21.87 8.73
N ARG A 199 -21.19 -22.10 8.74
CA ARG A 199 -20.31 -21.70 9.84
C ARG A 199 -19.48 -20.52 9.39
N PHE A 200 -19.60 -19.38 10.09
CA PHE A 200 -18.85 -18.17 9.80
C PHE A 200 -18.04 -17.81 11.05
N ASP A 201 -16.82 -18.31 11.15
CA ASP A 201 -15.96 -18.05 12.31
C ASP A 201 -15.05 -16.85 12.03
N VAL A 202 -14.81 -16.07 13.08
CA VAL A 202 -13.88 -14.95 13.08
C VAL A 202 -12.86 -15.21 14.18
N GLY A 203 -11.62 -15.52 13.80
CA GLY A 203 -10.57 -15.83 14.76
C GLY A 203 -10.07 -14.59 15.51
N PRO A 204 -9.11 -14.75 16.44
CA PRO A 204 -8.71 -13.68 17.37
C PRO A 204 -8.21 -12.39 16.70
N GLU A 205 -7.47 -12.50 15.59
CA GLU A 205 -6.99 -11.36 14.80
C GLU A 205 -7.97 -10.94 13.68
N GLY A 206 -9.03 -11.73 13.52
CA GLY A 206 -10.03 -11.58 12.47
C GLY A 206 -10.86 -10.31 12.65
N VAL A 207 -10.99 -9.55 11.57
CA VAL A 207 -11.86 -8.37 11.50
C VAL A 207 -12.78 -8.49 10.31
N VAL A 208 -14.09 -8.45 10.57
CA VAL A 208 -15.13 -8.47 9.54
C VAL A 208 -15.90 -7.16 9.58
N THR A 209 -15.94 -6.45 8.46
CA THR A 209 -16.66 -5.18 8.34
C THR A 209 -17.70 -5.28 7.24
N LEU A 210 -18.97 -5.17 7.61
CA LEU A 210 -20.09 -5.12 6.68
C LEU A 210 -20.68 -3.71 6.73
N LEU A 211 -20.71 -3.05 5.58
CA LEU A 211 -21.13 -1.65 5.49
C LEU A 211 -22.64 -1.49 5.71
N GLU A 212 -23.41 -2.50 5.36
CA GLU A 212 -24.86 -2.51 5.41
C GLU A 212 -25.38 -3.62 6.33
N ASP A 213 -26.38 -4.38 5.90
CA ASP A 213 -27.15 -5.27 6.75
C ASP A 213 -26.55 -6.68 6.82
N VAL A 214 -26.71 -7.33 7.98
CA VAL A 214 -26.55 -8.79 8.12
C VAL A 214 -27.93 -9.41 8.24
N THR A 215 -28.24 -10.38 7.39
CA THR A 215 -29.51 -11.12 7.43
C THR A 215 -29.27 -12.62 7.49
N VAL A 216 -29.89 -13.30 8.45
CA VAL A 216 -29.82 -14.77 8.59
C VAL A 216 -31.22 -15.37 8.58
N THR A 217 -31.54 -16.19 7.58
CA THR A 217 -32.89 -16.80 7.45
C THR A 217 -32.82 -18.33 7.32
N ASN A 218 -33.61 -19.07 8.10
CA ASN A 218 -33.79 -20.53 7.96
C ASN A 218 -32.48 -21.34 7.95
N GLY A 219 -31.55 -21.06 8.87
CA GLY A 219 -30.28 -21.78 8.96
C GLY A 219 -29.68 -21.74 10.37
N THR A 220 -28.94 -22.77 10.74
CA THR A 220 -28.11 -22.75 11.95
C THR A 220 -26.77 -22.12 11.62
N VAL A 221 -26.61 -20.85 11.98
CA VAL A 221 -25.29 -20.22 12.07
C VAL A 221 -24.67 -20.69 13.38
N ASN A 222 -23.64 -21.53 13.32
CA ASN A 222 -22.85 -21.89 14.51
C ASN A 222 -21.50 -21.20 14.39
N SER A 223 -21.46 -19.93 14.73
CA SER A 223 -20.30 -19.07 14.54
C SER A 223 -19.59 -18.83 15.85
N LEU A 224 -18.27 -18.98 15.85
CA LEU A 224 -17.39 -18.53 16.93
C LEU A 224 -16.74 -17.20 16.53
N ILE A 225 -16.95 -16.17 17.36
CA ILE A 225 -16.35 -14.85 17.18
C ILE A 225 -15.34 -14.62 18.30
N GLU A 226 -14.05 -14.74 17.99
CA GLU A 226 -12.93 -14.43 18.88
C GLU A 226 -12.31 -13.06 18.59
N GLY A 227 -12.44 -12.57 17.35
CA GLY A 227 -12.04 -11.24 16.90
C GLY A 227 -13.20 -10.26 16.83
N ALA A 228 -13.23 -9.39 15.81
CA ALA A 228 -14.20 -8.30 15.70
C ALA A 228 -15.11 -8.40 14.47
N VAL A 229 -16.41 -8.17 14.68
CA VAL A 229 -17.41 -8.03 13.61
C VAL A 229 -18.09 -6.67 13.74
N TYR A 230 -18.11 -5.91 12.66
CA TYR A 230 -18.74 -4.61 12.56
C TYR A 230 -19.80 -4.62 11.46
N THR A 231 -21.00 -4.14 11.80
CA THR A 231 -22.13 -4.04 10.86
C THR A 231 -22.63 -2.60 10.87
N GLY A 232 -22.59 -1.93 9.72
CA GLY A 232 -23.01 -0.53 9.56
C GLY A 232 -24.54 -0.38 9.48
N GLY A 233 -25.23 -1.43 9.06
CA GLY A 233 -26.67 -1.53 9.06
C GLY A 233 -27.22 -2.29 10.26
N ASN A 234 -28.34 -2.95 10.04
CA ASN A 234 -29.04 -3.79 10.98
C ASN A 234 -28.53 -5.22 10.96
N MET A 235 -28.75 -5.96 12.04
CA MET A 235 -28.71 -7.42 12.01
C MET A 235 -30.14 -7.96 12.12
N SER A 236 -30.56 -8.81 11.19
CA SER A 236 -31.91 -9.36 11.12
C SER A 236 -31.95 -10.87 10.87
N GLY A 237 -32.95 -11.56 11.41
CA GLY A 237 -32.85 -13.01 11.47
C GLY A 237 -33.99 -13.76 12.11
N ILE A 238 -34.28 -14.91 11.50
CA ILE A 238 -35.44 -15.77 11.75
C ILE A 238 -35.02 -17.23 11.46
N GLY A 239 -35.15 -18.10 12.46
CA GLY A 239 -34.64 -19.48 12.42
C GLY A 239 -33.45 -19.68 13.36
N GLY A 240 -33.41 -20.83 14.05
CA GLY A 240 -32.45 -21.10 15.13
C GLY A 240 -31.00 -21.24 14.66
N GLY A 241 -30.10 -20.51 15.31
CA GLY A 241 -28.64 -20.59 15.24
C GLY A 241 -28.03 -19.92 16.48
N ASN A 242 -26.71 -20.01 16.63
CA ASN A 242 -25.95 -19.43 17.73
C ASN A 242 -24.64 -18.77 17.22
N VAL A 243 -24.56 -17.46 17.36
CA VAL A 243 -23.32 -16.69 17.28
C VAL A 243 -22.77 -16.59 18.70
N TYR A 244 -21.71 -17.35 18.95
CA TYR A 244 -21.00 -17.32 20.22
C TYR A 244 -19.86 -16.31 20.16
N VAL A 245 -19.94 -15.25 20.96
CA VAL A 245 -18.89 -14.24 21.09
C VAL A 245 -18.01 -14.58 22.29
N ALA A 246 -16.77 -15.00 22.02
CA ALA A 246 -15.79 -15.33 23.04
C ALA A 246 -15.37 -14.10 23.85
N ARG A 247 -14.62 -14.28 24.95
CA ARG A 247 -14.25 -13.18 25.88
C ARG A 247 -13.52 -12.02 25.19
N SER A 248 -12.66 -12.32 24.22
CA SER A 248 -11.94 -11.34 23.41
C SER A 248 -12.78 -10.77 22.27
N GLY A 249 -13.85 -11.46 21.91
CA GLY A 249 -14.65 -11.15 20.75
C GLY A 249 -15.48 -9.89 20.92
N LEU A 250 -15.71 -9.22 19.80
CA LEU A 250 -16.54 -8.03 19.68
C LEU A 250 -17.52 -8.20 18.52
N VAL A 251 -18.79 -7.90 18.77
CA VAL A 251 -19.77 -7.64 17.71
C VAL A 251 -20.36 -6.26 17.92
N SER A 252 -20.25 -5.41 16.91
CA SER A 252 -20.71 -4.02 16.91
C SER A 252 -21.69 -3.78 15.77
N VAL A 253 -22.90 -3.36 16.11
CA VAL A 253 -23.98 -3.09 15.16
C VAL A 253 -24.35 -1.62 15.26
N ALA A 254 -24.23 -0.87 14.17
CA ALA A 254 -24.60 0.54 14.14
C ALA A 254 -26.12 0.74 14.07
N GLY A 255 -26.83 -0.16 13.39
CA GLY A 255 -28.30 -0.20 13.34
C GLY A 255 -28.93 -0.94 14.52
N GLY A 256 -30.09 -1.55 14.27
CA GLY A 256 -30.86 -2.32 15.24
C GLY A 256 -30.78 -3.84 15.04
N LEU A 257 -31.35 -4.56 16.00
CA LEU A 257 -31.58 -6.01 15.91
C LEU A 257 -33.06 -6.28 15.61
N TRP A 258 -33.34 -7.11 14.59
CA TRP A 258 -34.71 -7.37 14.14
C TRP A 258 -35.01 -8.86 13.96
N GLY A 259 -36.16 -9.32 14.45
CA GLY A 259 -36.59 -10.72 14.38
C GLY A 259 -36.44 -11.46 15.70
N SER A 260 -36.50 -12.79 15.68
CA SER A 260 -36.42 -13.64 16.89
C SER A 260 -34.97 -13.85 17.33
N TRP A 261 -34.20 -12.77 17.51
CA TRP A 261 -32.79 -12.82 17.92
C TRP A 261 -32.57 -13.07 19.40
N GLN A 262 -33.63 -13.17 20.20
CA GLN A 262 -33.52 -13.47 21.62
C GLN A 262 -32.97 -14.90 21.80
N GLY A 263 -31.67 -15.01 22.12
CA GLY A 263 -30.96 -16.26 22.36
C GLY A 263 -29.96 -16.68 21.28
N PHE A 264 -29.83 -15.91 20.18
CA PHE A 264 -28.95 -16.25 19.05
C PHE A 264 -27.53 -15.73 19.22
N VAL A 265 -27.34 -14.51 19.72
CA VAL A 265 -25.99 -13.99 20.06
C VAL A 265 -25.78 -14.12 21.56
N GLY A 266 -24.72 -14.81 21.96
CA GLY A 266 -24.41 -15.01 23.38
C GLY A 266 -22.93 -15.24 23.60
N GLY A 267 -22.51 -15.20 24.86
CA GLY A 267 -21.11 -15.40 25.23
C GLY A 267 -20.58 -14.27 26.11
N PRO A 268 -19.38 -14.42 26.66
CA PRO A 268 -18.80 -13.45 27.59
C PRO A 268 -18.10 -12.26 26.90
N GLY A 269 -18.14 -12.19 25.57
CA GLY A 269 -17.55 -11.10 24.79
C GLY A 269 -18.33 -9.79 24.83
N THR A 270 -17.85 -8.83 24.05
CA THR A 270 -18.47 -7.50 23.95
C THR A 270 -19.49 -7.46 22.84
N PHE A 271 -20.67 -6.93 23.17
CA PHE A 271 -21.74 -6.69 22.20
C PHE A 271 -22.17 -5.24 22.27
N CYS A 272 -22.05 -4.49 21.18
CA CYS A 272 -22.48 -3.10 21.10
C CYS A 272 -23.60 -2.91 20.08
N LEU A 273 -24.64 -2.17 20.48
CA LEU A 273 -25.73 -1.70 19.61
C LEU A 273 -25.72 -0.18 19.53
N GLY A 274 -25.87 0.36 18.32
CA GLY A 274 -25.75 1.80 18.05
C GLY A 274 -24.31 2.32 18.02
N CYS A 275 -23.31 1.44 17.95
CA CYS A 275 -21.90 1.85 17.83
C CYS A 275 -21.56 2.18 16.37
N PRO A 276 -20.88 3.30 16.07
CA PRO A 276 -20.47 3.62 14.70
C PRO A 276 -19.44 2.61 14.18
N LEU A 277 -19.40 2.42 12.85
CA LEU A 277 -18.35 1.64 12.20
C LEU A 277 -16.97 2.21 12.57
N PRO A 278 -15.98 1.36 12.87
CA PRO A 278 -14.63 1.82 13.07
C PRO A 278 -14.14 2.43 11.76
N GLN A 279 -13.58 3.64 11.85
CA GLN A 279 -12.83 4.17 10.72
C GLN A 279 -11.43 3.56 10.80
N PRO A 280 -10.98 2.79 9.78
CA PRO A 280 -9.64 2.25 9.80
C PRO A 280 -8.67 3.41 9.92
N LEU A 281 -7.93 3.43 11.04
CA LEU A 281 -6.85 4.38 11.22
C LEU A 281 -5.73 3.91 10.28
N PRO A 282 -5.28 4.75 9.32
CA PRO A 282 -4.18 4.39 8.45
C PRO A 282 -2.92 4.10 9.28
N VAL A 283 -2.04 3.23 8.75
CA VAL A 283 -0.73 2.84 9.32
C VAL A 283 -0.14 3.89 10.26
N GLU A 284 0.14 3.49 11.49
CA GLU A 284 0.72 4.38 12.48
C GLU A 284 2.25 4.32 12.39
N LEU A 285 2.84 5.30 11.70
CA LEU A 285 4.28 5.47 11.61
C LEU A 285 4.84 5.93 12.98
N VAL A 286 5.69 5.10 13.58
CA VAL A 286 6.33 5.35 14.88
C VAL A 286 7.53 6.27 14.73
N SER A 287 8.38 6.00 13.74
CA SER A 287 9.59 6.79 13.51
C SER A 287 10.02 6.73 12.05
N PHE A 288 10.66 7.79 11.57
CA PHE A 288 11.40 7.82 10.32
C PHE A 288 12.66 8.64 10.54
N GLN A 289 13.81 8.02 10.28
CA GLN A 289 15.13 8.55 10.58
C GLN A 289 16.06 8.29 9.40
N GLY A 290 17.10 9.11 9.29
CA GLY A 290 18.08 9.01 8.22
C GLY A 290 19.42 9.52 8.67
N GLN A 291 20.49 8.87 8.23
CA GLN A 291 21.87 9.26 8.54
C GLN A 291 22.76 9.11 7.31
N ALA A 292 23.76 9.97 7.20
CA ALA A 292 24.81 9.82 6.20
C ALA A 292 25.73 8.66 6.59
N SER A 293 26.15 7.89 5.58
CA SER A 293 27.10 6.79 5.73
C SER A 293 28.05 6.76 4.53
N ALA A 294 29.13 5.98 4.62
CA ALA A 294 30.04 5.77 3.50
C ALA A 294 29.36 5.15 2.25
N ALA A 295 28.18 4.51 2.42
CA ALA A 295 27.42 3.90 1.33
C ALA A 295 26.32 4.82 0.76
N GLY A 296 26.16 6.04 1.29
CA GLY A 296 25.07 6.97 0.97
C GLY A 296 24.19 7.27 2.18
N ALA A 297 22.95 7.71 1.96
CA ALA A 297 22.00 7.97 3.05
C ALA A 297 21.30 6.67 3.47
N GLU A 298 21.48 6.25 4.72
CA GLU A 298 20.75 5.15 5.33
C GLU A 298 19.47 5.66 5.97
N LEU A 299 18.34 5.16 5.51
CA LEU A 299 17.02 5.49 6.01
C LEU A 299 16.44 4.30 6.76
N SER A 300 15.79 4.57 7.90
CA SER A 300 15.11 3.56 8.69
C SER A 300 13.81 4.09 9.25
N TRP A 301 12.77 3.28 9.24
CA TRP A 301 11.49 3.62 9.84
C TRP A 301 10.83 2.43 10.52
N GLN A 302 9.88 2.74 11.38
CA GLN A 302 9.08 1.77 12.10
C GLN A 302 7.60 2.11 12.04
N THR A 303 6.77 1.09 11.95
CA THR A 303 5.32 1.18 12.04
C THR A 303 4.85 0.41 13.28
N ALA A 304 3.91 0.98 14.02
CA ALA A 304 3.30 0.32 15.18
C ALA A 304 2.27 -0.70 14.72
N SER A 305 1.50 -0.33 13.69
CA SER A 305 0.53 -1.18 13.04
C SER A 305 0.46 -0.86 11.55
N GLU A 306 0.07 -1.85 10.76
CA GLU A 306 -0.20 -1.74 9.36
C GLU A 306 -1.56 -2.32 9.01
N THR A 307 -2.32 -1.56 8.25
CA THR A 307 -3.62 -1.95 7.70
C THR A 307 -3.59 -1.60 6.22
N ASP A 308 -3.85 -2.60 5.37
CA ASP A 308 -3.85 -2.51 3.91
C ASP A 308 -2.59 -1.91 3.27
N ASN A 309 -1.44 -2.01 3.93
CA ASN A 309 -0.20 -1.37 3.50
C ASN A 309 0.52 -2.17 2.40
N ALA A 310 0.40 -1.73 1.14
CA ALA A 310 1.18 -2.30 0.05
C ALA A 310 2.68 -1.99 0.22
N GLY A 311 3.02 -0.84 0.79
CA GLY A 311 4.37 -0.49 1.18
C GLY A 311 4.67 1.00 1.12
N PHE A 312 5.95 1.32 1.06
CA PHE A 312 6.46 2.68 1.16
C PHE A 312 7.29 3.04 -0.06
N ALA A 313 6.80 4.00 -0.84
CA ALA A 313 7.61 4.72 -1.80
C ALA A 313 8.55 5.67 -1.04
N VAL A 314 9.86 5.45 -1.19
CA VAL A 314 10.89 6.32 -0.64
C VAL A 314 11.14 7.42 -1.66
N GLU A 315 10.94 8.67 -1.25
CA GLU A 315 11.08 9.82 -2.13
C GLU A 315 12.16 10.78 -1.61
N ARG A 316 12.98 11.29 -2.51
CA ARG A 316 14.06 12.23 -2.23
C ARG A 316 13.84 13.57 -2.92
N SER A 317 14.23 14.62 -2.24
CA SER A 317 14.27 15.97 -2.76
C SER A 317 15.59 16.66 -2.42
N TRP A 318 16.14 17.43 -3.36
CA TRP A 318 17.34 18.24 -3.14
C TRP A 318 17.02 19.64 -2.62
N ASP A 319 15.80 20.12 -2.86
CA ASP A 319 15.33 21.47 -2.50
C ASP A 319 14.25 21.46 -1.40
N GLY A 320 13.82 20.28 -0.97
CA GLY A 320 12.75 20.07 0.00
C GLY A 320 11.34 20.30 -0.57
N GLN A 321 11.21 20.62 -1.87
CA GLN A 321 9.95 20.95 -2.53
C GLN A 321 9.56 19.91 -3.59
N HIS A 322 10.50 19.56 -4.46
CA HIS A 322 10.28 18.60 -5.55
C HIS A 322 10.85 17.24 -5.15
N TYR A 323 9.95 16.27 -4.91
CA TYR A 323 10.30 14.92 -4.52
C TYR A 323 10.22 13.97 -5.70
N GLN A 324 11.24 13.12 -5.83
CA GLN A 324 11.30 12.04 -6.80
C GLN A 324 11.37 10.71 -6.05
N GLN A 325 10.56 9.74 -6.45
CA GLN A 325 10.66 8.38 -5.94
C GLN A 325 11.98 7.74 -6.37
N ILE A 326 12.72 7.23 -5.39
CA ILE A 326 14.02 6.58 -5.57
C ILE A 326 14.00 5.08 -5.22
N GLY A 327 12.92 4.60 -4.60
CA GLY A 327 12.73 3.19 -4.31
C GLY A 327 11.35 2.89 -3.75
N PHE A 328 11.05 1.60 -3.61
CA PHE A 328 9.84 1.11 -2.97
C PHE A 328 10.20 -0.06 -2.06
N VAL A 329 9.69 -0.04 -0.82
CA VAL A 329 9.87 -1.12 0.16
C VAL A 329 8.49 -1.68 0.47
N ALA A 330 8.28 -2.96 0.16
CA ALA A 330 7.01 -3.63 0.42
C ALA A 330 6.69 -3.64 1.92
N GLY A 331 5.43 -3.34 2.24
CA GLY A 331 4.90 -3.45 3.60
C GLY A 331 4.58 -4.90 3.97
N GLN A 332 4.07 -5.11 5.18
CA GLN A 332 3.56 -6.43 5.58
C GLN A 332 2.10 -6.67 5.17
N GLY A 333 1.48 -5.69 4.49
CA GLY A 333 0.04 -5.71 4.23
C GLY A 333 -0.76 -5.42 5.49
N ARG A 334 -0.76 -6.36 6.43
CA ARG A 334 -1.38 -6.23 7.75
C ARG A 334 -0.41 -6.66 8.84
N SER A 335 -0.27 -5.84 9.88
CA SER A 335 0.52 -6.18 11.06
C SER A 335 0.04 -5.40 12.26
N THR A 336 -0.22 -6.07 13.37
CA THR A 336 -0.37 -5.41 14.69
C THR A 336 0.95 -5.39 15.46
N ALA A 337 1.98 -6.06 14.93
CA ALA A 337 3.34 -6.06 15.47
C ALA A 337 4.18 -4.90 14.90
N LEU A 338 5.14 -4.44 15.70
CA LEU A 338 6.11 -3.43 15.31
C LEU A 338 6.94 -3.93 14.12
N GLN A 339 6.87 -3.23 12.99
CA GLN A 339 7.70 -3.54 11.81
C GLN A 339 8.85 -2.55 11.69
N THR A 340 9.99 -3.04 11.21
CA THR A 340 11.19 -2.22 11.01
C THR A 340 11.67 -2.37 9.57
N TYR A 341 11.86 -1.24 8.91
CA TYR A 341 12.26 -1.16 7.51
C TYR A 341 13.54 -0.37 7.35
N ARG A 342 14.26 -0.64 6.26
CA ARG A 342 15.49 0.04 5.88
C ARG A 342 15.55 0.27 4.39
N PHE A 343 16.15 1.38 4.01
CA PHE A 343 16.45 1.72 2.62
C PHE A 343 17.76 2.50 2.55
N THR A 344 18.60 2.24 1.55
CA THR A 344 19.85 2.98 1.35
C THR A 344 19.80 3.72 0.03
N ASP A 345 19.93 5.04 0.08
CA ASP A 345 20.12 5.87 -1.11
C ASP A 345 21.61 6.07 -1.41
N THR A 346 22.12 5.30 -2.37
CA THR A 346 23.52 5.38 -2.82
C THR A 346 23.79 6.60 -3.71
N GLY A 347 22.74 7.31 -4.17
CA GLY A 347 22.88 8.51 -4.99
C GLY A 347 22.86 9.81 -4.17
N PHE A 348 22.93 9.71 -2.85
CA PHE A 348 22.94 10.83 -1.92
C PHE A 348 24.28 11.57 -1.94
N SER A 349 24.25 12.90 -1.80
CA SER A 349 25.44 13.74 -1.69
C SER A 349 25.13 15.06 -0.99
N GLY A 350 25.97 15.50 -0.06
CA GLY A 350 25.84 16.79 0.62
C GLY A 350 24.56 16.84 1.47
N ARG A 351 23.47 17.41 0.95
CA ARG A 351 22.19 17.54 1.67
C ARG A 351 21.05 17.01 0.83
N ALA A 352 20.16 16.24 1.44
CA ALA A 352 18.91 15.82 0.82
C ALA A 352 17.78 15.72 1.85
N TYR A 353 16.56 15.88 1.36
CA TYR A 353 15.33 15.67 2.11
C TYR A 353 14.69 14.36 1.66
N TYR A 354 14.15 13.61 2.61
CA TYR A 354 13.47 12.34 2.34
C TYR A 354 12.08 12.36 2.95
N ARG A 355 11.13 11.73 2.27
CA ARG A 355 9.80 11.44 2.83
C ARG A 355 9.36 10.04 2.44
N LEU A 356 8.47 9.47 3.24
CA LEU A 356 7.78 8.24 2.92
C LEU A 356 6.40 8.58 2.37
N ARG A 357 6.10 8.05 1.20
CA ARG A 357 4.75 8.01 0.64
C ARG A 357 4.27 6.58 0.76
N GLN A 358 3.38 6.34 1.70
CA GLN A 358 2.76 5.05 1.92
C GLN A 358 1.69 4.82 0.86
N GLU A 359 1.65 3.62 0.30
CA GLU A 359 0.66 3.17 -0.66
C GLU A 359 -0.14 2.03 -0.03
N ASP A 360 -1.47 2.10 -0.14
CA ASP A 360 -2.32 0.95 0.15
C ASP A 360 -2.52 0.07 -1.10
N PHE A 361 -3.10 -1.12 -0.94
CA PHE A 361 -3.40 -2.01 -2.07
C PHE A 361 -4.47 -1.48 -3.04
N GLU A 362 -5.17 -0.41 -2.65
CA GLU A 362 -6.29 0.23 -3.37
C GLU A 362 -5.86 1.52 -4.09
N GLY A 363 -4.59 1.93 -3.95
CA GLY A 363 -4.00 3.10 -4.57
C GLY A 363 -4.13 4.41 -3.78
N SER A 364 -4.69 4.41 -2.56
CA SER A 364 -4.61 5.54 -1.65
C SER A 364 -3.18 5.83 -1.24
N GLN A 365 -2.89 7.11 -1.02
CA GLN A 365 -1.54 7.58 -0.72
C GLN A 365 -1.55 8.44 0.53
N THR A 366 -0.71 8.07 1.50
CA THR A 366 -0.49 8.87 2.72
C THR A 366 0.95 9.34 2.76
N TYR A 367 1.17 10.64 2.98
CA TYR A 367 2.50 11.22 3.09
C TYR A 367 2.87 11.43 4.55
N HIS A 368 4.04 10.93 4.93
CA HIS A 368 4.60 11.12 6.26
C HIS A 368 5.52 12.33 6.32
N LYS A 369 5.82 12.82 7.53
CA LYS A 369 6.72 13.97 7.73
C LYS A 369 8.10 13.68 7.11
N SER A 370 8.64 14.69 6.42
CA SER A 370 9.97 14.59 5.83
C SER A 370 11.07 14.76 6.87
N ILE A 371 12.19 14.12 6.60
CA ILE A 371 13.46 14.28 7.32
C ILE A 371 14.50 14.87 6.36
N HIS A 372 15.61 15.34 6.90
CA HIS A 372 16.78 15.70 6.09
C HIS A 372 17.99 14.91 6.56
N VAL A 373 18.86 14.58 5.61
CA VAL A 373 20.17 13.96 5.86
C VAL A 373 21.21 14.90 5.30
N ILE A 374 22.25 15.17 6.11
CA ILE A 374 23.38 16.01 5.75
C ILE A 374 24.65 15.19 5.94
N ASP A 375 25.46 15.15 4.90
CA ASP A 375 26.83 14.62 4.83
C ASP A 375 27.78 15.78 4.53
N GLU A 376 27.69 16.79 5.37
CA GLU A 376 28.67 17.87 5.41
C GLU A 376 29.35 17.81 6.78
N PRO A 377 30.69 17.93 6.85
CA PRO A 377 31.34 18.18 8.12
C PRO A 377 30.69 19.44 8.71
N SER A 378 30.27 19.40 9.98
CA SER A 378 29.74 20.61 10.61
C SER A 378 30.86 21.64 10.68
N GLU A 379 30.88 22.59 9.74
CA GLU A 379 31.86 23.67 9.68
C GLU A 379 31.55 24.69 10.78
N GLN A 380 31.85 24.37 12.05
CA GLN A 380 31.55 25.27 13.16
C GLN A 380 32.47 26.49 13.12
N VAL A 381 31.87 27.68 13.02
CA VAL A 381 32.59 28.93 13.28
C VAL A 381 32.97 28.96 14.77
N GLN A 382 34.27 29.06 15.05
CA GLN A 382 34.77 29.23 16.41
C GLN A 382 35.05 30.71 16.68
N ALA A 383 34.76 31.14 17.90
CA ALA A 383 35.00 32.50 18.36
C ALA A 383 35.85 32.49 19.63
N TYR A 384 37.06 33.04 19.57
CA TYR A 384 37.99 33.09 20.71
C TYR A 384 38.78 34.40 20.79
N PRO A 385 39.26 34.79 21.99
CA PRO A 385 38.89 34.21 23.28
C PRO A 385 37.43 34.53 23.61
N ASN A 386 36.77 33.65 24.34
CA ASN A 386 35.43 33.89 24.89
C ASN A 386 35.43 33.42 26.35
N PRO A 387 35.41 34.33 27.35
CA PRO A 387 35.15 35.76 27.23
C PRO A 387 36.26 36.61 26.56
N PHE A 388 35.90 37.76 25.98
CA PHE A 388 36.83 38.71 25.34
C PHE A 388 36.80 40.10 26.00
N LEU A 389 37.87 40.89 25.78
CA LEU A 389 37.98 42.29 26.23
C LEU A 389 37.71 43.27 25.08
N ASN A 390 38.62 43.30 24.08
CA ASN A 390 38.58 44.29 23.00
C ASN A 390 38.35 43.69 21.62
N THR A 391 38.89 42.50 21.38
CA THR A 391 38.92 41.87 20.07
C THR A 391 38.48 40.43 20.21
N LEU A 392 37.72 39.95 19.24
CA LEU A 392 37.28 38.57 19.13
C LEU A 392 37.75 38.03 17.78
N THR A 393 38.41 36.89 17.77
CA THR A 393 38.85 36.19 16.56
C THR A 393 37.79 35.16 16.17
N LEU A 394 37.34 35.22 14.92
CA LEU A 394 36.52 34.20 14.28
C LEU A 394 37.40 33.32 13.40
N THR A 395 37.26 32.00 13.53
CA THR A 395 37.88 31.03 12.62
C THR A 395 36.84 30.10 12.02
N ASN A 396 37.04 29.79 10.74
CA ASN A 396 36.29 28.80 9.99
C ASN A 396 37.29 28.07 9.08
N GLU A 397 37.32 26.74 9.12
CA GLU A 397 38.34 25.94 8.44
C GLU A 397 38.16 25.85 6.91
N SER A 398 36.96 26.15 6.40
CA SER A 398 36.60 25.86 5.00
C SER A 398 36.01 27.04 4.24
N THR A 399 35.29 27.95 4.91
CA THR A 399 34.62 29.08 4.23
C THR A 399 34.92 30.41 4.92
N THR A 400 35.30 31.40 4.11
CA THR A 400 35.50 32.77 4.61
C THR A 400 34.14 33.36 4.98
N PRO A 401 33.92 33.81 6.23
CA PRO A 401 32.72 34.59 6.56
C PRO A 401 32.55 35.73 5.56
N GLN A 402 31.33 36.03 5.14
CA GLN A 402 31.04 37.20 4.31
C GLN A 402 30.62 38.40 5.16
N GLN A 403 29.88 38.11 6.22
CA GLN A 403 29.28 39.14 7.05
C GLN A 403 29.08 38.60 8.48
N VAL A 404 29.26 39.48 9.47
CA VAL A 404 28.93 39.21 10.87
C VAL A 404 28.01 40.30 11.39
N ASN A 405 26.84 39.90 11.87
CA ASN A 405 25.91 40.75 12.62
C ASN A 405 26.04 40.44 14.11
N VAL A 406 26.09 41.47 14.95
CA VAL A 406 26.21 41.33 16.40
C VAL A 406 24.91 41.81 17.04
N TYR A 407 24.26 40.94 17.81
CA TYR A 407 23.01 41.24 18.49
C TYR A 407 23.19 41.24 20.01
N SER A 408 22.51 42.15 20.70
CA SER A 408 22.31 42.02 22.15
C SER A 408 21.34 40.89 22.47
N LEU A 409 21.29 40.43 23.72
CA LEU A 409 20.31 39.41 24.14
C LEU A 409 18.84 39.83 23.98
N GLN A 410 18.57 41.12 23.79
CA GLN A 410 17.23 41.65 23.48
C GLN A 410 16.93 41.67 21.97
N GLY A 411 17.80 41.06 21.14
CA GLY A 411 17.66 41.00 19.69
C GLY A 411 17.98 42.29 18.94
N ARG A 412 18.56 43.30 19.61
CA ARG A 412 18.93 44.57 18.97
C ARG A 412 20.28 44.41 18.26
N LEU A 413 20.34 44.76 16.98
CA LEU A 413 21.59 44.85 16.22
C LEU A 413 22.49 45.95 16.82
N VAL A 414 23.70 45.59 17.25
CA VAL A 414 24.69 46.47 17.90
C VAL A 414 26.02 46.53 17.15
N GLY A 415 26.20 45.73 16.11
CA GLY A 415 27.38 45.76 15.25
C GLY A 415 27.12 45.03 13.93
N HIS A 416 27.77 45.50 12.87
CA HIS A 416 27.69 44.92 11.54
C HIS A 416 29.06 45.04 10.89
N TYR A 417 29.58 43.91 10.42
CA TYR A 417 30.92 43.81 9.85
C TYR A 417 30.84 43.03 8.54
N GLU A 418 31.38 43.61 7.48
CA GLU A 418 31.61 42.92 6.21
C GLU A 418 33.03 42.36 6.20
N ALA A 419 33.18 41.14 5.72
CA ALA A 419 34.48 40.51 5.62
C ALA A 419 35.33 41.20 4.54
N PRO A 420 36.61 41.50 4.81
CA PRO A 420 37.41 42.18 3.81
C PRO A 420 37.74 41.26 2.63
N GLN A 421 37.99 41.83 1.45
CA GLN A 421 37.98 41.09 0.17
C GLN A 421 39.08 40.02 0.00
N GLN A 422 40.05 39.93 0.93
CA GLN A 422 41.06 38.86 0.97
C GLN A 422 41.39 38.49 2.41
N HIS A 423 40.60 37.60 3.02
CA HIS A 423 40.97 36.94 4.27
C HIS A 423 40.98 35.44 4.04
N THR A 424 42.04 34.76 4.47
CA THR A 424 42.08 33.30 4.57
C THR A 424 42.39 32.96 6.03
N GLY A 425 41.50 32.21 6.69
CA GLY A 425 41.65 31.83 8.10
C GLY A 425 40.98 32.79 9.08
N GLU A 426 41.77 33.44 9.93
CA GLU A 426 41.28 34.19 11.09
C GLU A 426 40.74 35.60 10.74
N TRP A 427 39.57 35.96 11.27
CA TRP A 427 39.01 37.31 11.18
C TRP A 427 38.87 37.94 12.57
N GLN A 428 39.61 39.03 12.80
CA GLN A 428 39.54 39.79 14.04
C GLN A 428 38.44 40.85 13.99
N LEU A 429 37.49 40.76 14.92
CA LEU A 429 36.41 41.72 15.10
C LEU A 429 36.73 42.69 16.26
N PRO A 430 36.88 43.99 16.00
CA PRO A 430 37.11 44.99 17.04
C PRO A 430 35.81 45.35 17.76
N LEU A 431 35.51 44.62 18.83
CA LEU A 431 34.28 44.75 19.63
C LEU A 431 34.50 45.56 20.93
N GLY A 432 35.62 46.29 21.04
CA GLY A 432 36.03 47.04 22.23
C GLY A 432 35.07 48.15 22.67
N HIS A 433 34.24 48.67 21.76
CA HIS A 433 33.25 49.71 22.05
C HIS A 433 31.96 49.19 22.70
N LEU A 434 31.71 47.88 22.69
CA LEU A 434 30.51 47.29 23.31
C LEU A 434 30.60 47.32 24.85
N PRO A 435 29.49 47.52 25.58
CA PRO A 435 29.47 47.33 27.04
C PRO A 435 29.77 45.88 27.45
N ALA A 436 30.14 45.66 28.72
CA ALA A 436 30.23 44.31 29.28
C ALA A 436 28.85 43.61 29.22
N GLY A 437 28.83 42.34 28.80
CA GLY A 437 27.59 41.61 28.58
C GLY A 437 27.71 40.46 27.58
N ALA A 438 26.61 39.74 27.38
CA ALA A 438 26.54 38.65 26.40
C ALA A 438 25.94 39.14 25.08
N TYR A 439 26.50 38.62 23.98
CA TYR A 439 26.13 38.95 22.61
C TYR A 439 25.96 37.67 21.79
N LEU A 440 25.11 37.76 20.75
CA LEU A 440 24.94 36.72 19.75
C LEU A 440 25.50 37.21 18.42
N LEU A 441 26.45 36.47 17.86
CA LEU A 441 26.99 36.71 16.53
C LEU A 441 26.22 35.85 15.53
N GLU A 442 25.61 36.47 14.53
CA GLU A 442 25.15 35.80 13.32
C GLU A 442 26.27 35.91 12.29
N VAL A 443 26.88 34.77 11.94
CA VAL A 443 27.96 34.67 10.97
C VAL A 443 27.38 34.10 9.68
N ILE A 444 27.43 34.89 8.62
CA ILE A 444 26.89 34.54 7.31
C ILE A 444 28.05 34.14 6.41
N THR A 445 28.04 32.91 5.92
CA THR A 445 28.98 32.41 4.91
C THR A 445 28.28 32.33 3.54
N LEU A 446 28.98 31.84 2.52
CA LEU A 446 28.37 31.55 1.21
C LEU A 446 27.29 30.47 1.27
N THR A 447 27.40 29.53 2.21
CA THR A 447 26.62 28.28 2.24
C THR A 447 25.68 28.19 3.43
N ASP A 448 25.95 28.92 4.52
CA ASP A 448 25.25 28.74 5.79
C ASP A 448 25.18 30.02 6.63
N ARG A 449 24.30 30.00 7.65
CA ARG A 449 24.21 31.02 8.70
C ARG A 449 24.34 30.38 10.07
N GLN A 450 25.34 30.80 10.82
CA GLN A 450 25.64 30.23 12.14
C GLN A 450 25.53 31.26 13.25
N HIS A 451 25.17 30.79 14.44
CA HIS A 451 25.01 31.63 15.62
C HIS A 451 26.04 31.27 16.69
N VAL A 452 26.84 32.24 17.13
CA VAL A 452 27.86 32.05 18.17
C VAL A 452 27.60 33.00 19.32
N ARG A 453 27.44 32.46 20.54
CA ARG A 453 27.27 33.27 21.75
C ARG A 453 28.63 33.65 22.32
N VAL A 454 28.85 34.94 22.57
CA VAL A 454 30.10 35.47 23.13
C VAL A 454 29.85 36.36 24.34
N ILE A 455 30.82 36.42 25.26
CA ILE A 455 30.76 37.16 26.51
C ILE A 455 31.85 38.23 26.50
N LYS A 456 31.46 39.49 26.66
CA LYS A 456 32.37 40.61 26.87
C LYS A 456 32.53 40.90 28.36
N GLN A 457 33.77 41.07 28.80
CA GLN A 457 34.13 41.47 30.17
C GLN A 457 34.31 42.97 30.33
#